data_AF-A0A7L9BJ93-F1
#
_entry.id   AF-A0A7L9BJ93-F1
#
_cell.length_a   1.000
_cell.length_b   1.000
_cell.length_c   1.000
_cell.angle_alpha   90.00
_cell.angle_beta   90.00
_cell.angle_gamma   90.00
#
_symmetry.space_group_name_H-M   'P 1'
#
loop_
_entity.id
_entity.type
_entity.pdbx_description
1 polymer ?
#
loop_
_entity_poly.entity_id
_entity_poly.type
_entity_poly.pdbx_seq_one_letter_code
_entity_poly.pdbx_strand_id
1 'polypeptide(L)'
;MKRINWFVYLLVAGLALTTISCNDDDKVNCDSIEDQLDVLEGDLENAIDDEDCDEIESTFTKAISLFRKGKNCDYVKEIVDDGGFDDVEDFIDALEDFRDDILLDLGC
;
A
#
# COMPACT_ATOMS: atom_id res chain seq x y z
N MET A 1 0.28 23.26 -6.34
CA MET A 1 0.16 22.62 -7.67
C MET A 1 0.07 21.14 -7.43
N LYS A 2 -1.04 20.54 -7.87
CA LYS A 2 -1.50 19.17 -7.59
C LYS A 2 -0.46 18.12 -8.01
N ARG A 3 0.22 17.49 -7.04
CA ARG A 3 1.07 16.28 -7.27
C ARG A 3 0.54 15.04 -6.56
N ILE A 4 -0.26 15.21 -5.51
CA ILE A 4 -0.90 14.14 -4.71
C ILE A 4 -1.83 13.27 -5.57
N ASN A 5 -2.39 13.84 -6.65
CA ASN A 5 -3.43 13.21 -7.46
C ASN A 5 -2.91 12.18 -8.50
N TRP A 6 -1.63 11.81 -8.49
CA TRP A 6 -1.09 10.80 -9.42
C TRP A 6 -1.07 9.41 -8.78
N PHE A 7 -0.60 9.29 -7.53
CA PHE A 7 -0.40 7.99 -6.90
C PHE A 7 -1.74 7.27 -6.65
N VAL A 8 -2.76 8.01 -6.22
CA VAL A 8 -4.14 7.51 -6.07
C VAL A 8 -4.72 7.02 -7.41
N TYR A 9 -4.32 7.61 -8.54
CA TYR A 9 -4.82 7.21 -9.86
C TYR A 9 -4.12 5.98 -10.45
N LEU A 10 -2.91 5.63 -9.98
CA LEU A 10 -2.23 4.40 -10.39
C LEU A 10 -2.82 3.16 -9.70
N LEU A 11 -3.30 3.29 -8.45
CA LEU A 11 -4.00 2.24 -7.72
C LEU A 11 -5.28 1.75 -8.43
N VAL A 12 -5.96 2.62 -9.18
CA VAL A 12 -7.27 2.31 -9.80
C VAL A 12 -7.15 1.54 -11.13
N ALA A 13 -5.95 1.31 -11.67
CA ALA A 13 -5.78 0.79 -13.04
C ALA A 13 -5.39 -0.71 -13.16
N GLY A 14 -5.12 -1.42 -12.06
CA GLY A 14 -4.63 -2.81 -12.06
C GLY A 14 -5.69 -3.92 -12.16
N LEU A 15 -6.98 -3.59 -12.33
CA LEU A 15 -8.05 -4.61 -12.34
C LEU A 15 -8.28 -5.22 -13.73
N ALA A 16 -7.29 -5.98 -14.23
CA ALA A 16 -7.55 -7.06 -15.18
C ALA A 16 -6.31 -7.94 -15.41
N LEU A 17 -6.44 -9.21 -15.04
CA LEU A 17 -5.67 -10.39 -15.48
C LEU A 17 -4.49 -10.77 -14.56
N THR A 18 -4.73 -11.70 -13.63
CA THR A 18 -4.36 -13.12 -13.80
C THR A 18 -4.80 -13.97 -12.61
N THR A 19 -5.91 -14.70 -12.78
CA THR A 19 -6.13 -15.90 -11.99
C THR A 19 -5.18 -16.98 -12.50
N ILE A 20 -4.02 -17.19 -11.88
CA ILE A 20 -3.28 -18.47 -11.84
C ILE A 20 -2.11 -18.37 -10.86
N SER A 21 -2.12 -19.30 -9.90
CA SER A 21 -1.00 -19.79 -9.11
C SER A 21 -0.74 -19.17 -7.72
N CYS A 22 -1.70 -19.35 -6.81
CA CYS A 22 -1.37 -19.53 -5.39
C CYS A 22 -0.42 -20.74 -5.27
N ASN A 23 0.88 -20.47 -5.24
CA ASN A 23 1.86 -21.46 -4.85
C ASN A 23 1.90 -21.45 -3.31
N ASP A 24 1.07 -22.28 -2.70
CA ASP A 24 0.93 -22.54 -1.26
C ASP A 24 2.24 -23.10 -0.66
N ASP A 25 3.30 -22.31 -0.60
CA ASP A 25 4.56 -22.71 0.06
C ASP A 25 4.95 -21.82 1.24
N ASP A 26 4.13 -20.83 1.62
CA ASP A 26 4.26 -20.11 2.88
C ASP A 26 2.89 -19.90 3.50
N LYS A 27 2.80 -19.91 4.84
CA LYS A 27 1.54 -19.82 5.64
C LYS A 27 0.78 -18.48 5.49
N VAL A 28 1.02 -17.75 4.41
CA VAL A 28 0.49 -16.43 4.10
C VAL A 28 -0.71 -16.60 3.19
N ASN A 29 -1.88 -16.13 3.63
CA ASN A 29 -3.08 -16.10 2.80
C ASN A 29 -3.05 -14.83 1.95
N CYS A 30 -2.64 -14.95 0.68
CA CYS A 30 -2.50 -13.81 -0.23
C CYS A 30 -3.83 -13.09 -0.52
N ASP A 31 -4.93 -13.84 -0.68
CA ASP A 31 -6.27 -13.26 -0.84
C ASP A 31 -6.62 -12.36 0.35
N SER A 32 -6.29 -12.81 1.56
CA SER A 32 -6.53 -12.01 2.78
C SER A 32 -5.64 -10.77 2.86
N ILE A 33 -4.45 -10.77 2.23
CA ILE A 33 -3.58 -9.60 2.20
C ILE A 33 -4.15 -8.55 1.24
N GLU A 34 -4.58 -8.97 0.06
CA GLU A 34 -5.27 -8.11 -0.91
C GLU A 34 -6.48 -7.43 -0.26
N ASP A 35 -7.40 -8.23 0.31
CA ASP A 35 -8.59 -7.71 1.01
C ASP A 35 -8.25 -6.67 2.10
N GLN A 36 -7.16 -6.89 2.84
CA GLN A 36 -6.74 -5.96 3.91
C GLN A 36 -6.09 -4.69 3.37
N LEU A 37 -5.32 -4.78 2.29
CA LEU A 37 -4.70 -3.61 1.66
C LEU A 37 -5.78 -2.69 1.07
N ASP A 38 -6.79 -3.26 0.42
CA ASP A 38 -7.93 -2.50 -0.13
C ASP A 38 -8.73 -1.78 0.96
N VAL A 39 -8.92 -2.42 2.12
CA VAL A 39 -9.57 -1.77 3.28
C VAL A 39 -8.71 -0.62 3.82
N LEU A 40 -7.39 -0.81 3.92
CA LEU A 40 -6.48 0.22 4.43
C LEU A 40 -6.36 1.42 3.49
N GLU A 41 -6.52 1.24 2.17
CA GLU A 41 -6.58 2.36 1.23
C GLU A 41 -7.73 3.30 1.59
N GLY A 42 -8.93 2.75 1.78
CA GLY A 42 -10.09 3.54 2.19
C GLY A 42 -9.94 4.15 3.59
N ASP A 43 -9.37 3.42 4.55
CA ASP A 43 -9.10 3.96 5.89
C ASP A 43 -8.09 5.12 5.84
N LEU A 44 -7.07 5.01 4.98
CA LEU A 44 -6.06 6.06 4.81
C LEU A 44 -6.64 7.32 4.17
N GLU A 45 -7.46 7.18 3.13
CA GLU A 45 -8.15 8.32 2.51
C GLU A 45 -9.00 9.08 3.54
N ASN A 46 -9.78 8.36 4.35
CA ASN A 46 -10.59 8.98 5.41
C ASN A 46 -9.71 9.64 6.48
N ALA A 47 -8.63 9.00 6.91
CA ALA A 47 -7.73 9.54 7.93
C ALA A 47 -7.02 10.82 7.46
N ILE A 48 -6.64 10.89 6.18
CA ILE A 48 -6.07 12.10 5.56
C ILE A 48 -7.12 13.21 5.49
N ASP A 49 -8.35 12.90 5.06
CA ASP A 49 -9.45 13.87 4.96
C ASP A 49 -9.86 14.42 6.35
N ASP A 50 -9.81 13.59 7.38
CA ASP A 50 -10.09 13.98 8.77
C ASP A 50 -8.87 14.61 9.49
N GLU A 51 -7.71 14.70 8.82
CA GLU A 51 -6.42 15.16 9.36
C GLU A 51 -6.03 14.42 10.66
N ASP A 52 -6.35 13.13 10.76
CA ASP A 52 -6.09 12.28 11.94
C ASP A 52 -4.66 11.68 11.88
N CYS A 53 -3.69 12.41 12.45
CA CYS A 53 -2.29 11.99 12.50
C CYS A 53 -2.08 10.55 12.99
N ASP A 54 -2.79 10.16 14.07
CA ASP A 54 -2.60 8.86 14.72
C ASP A 54 -3.13 7.73 13.82
N GLU A 55 -4.28 7.93 13.17
CA GLU A 55 -4.83 6.93 12.27
C GLU A 55 -4.04 6.84 10.95
N ILE A 56 -3.48 7.96 10.45
CA ILE A 56 -2.55 7.95 9.30
C ILE A 56 -1.31 7.10 9.64
N GLU A 57 -0.63 7.39 10.74
CA GLU A 57 0.59 6.65 11.14
C GLU A 57 0.30 5.15 11.35
N SER A 58 -0.82 4.85 12.02
CA SER A 58 -1.32 3.50 12.27
C SER A 58 -1.62 2.76 10.96
N THR A 59 -2.28 3.41 10.01
CA THR A 59 -2.68 2.81 8.73
C THR A 59 -1.48 2.51 7.85
N PHE A 60 -0.52 3.44 7.74
CA PHE A 60 0.75 3.17 7.06
C PHE A 60 1.51 2.01 7.72
N THR A 61 1.57 1.97 9.06
CA THR A 61 2.23 0.87 9.78
C THR A 61 1.59 -0.49 9.47
N LYS A 62 0.26 -0.55 9.41
CA LYS A 62 -0.48 -1.77 9.03
C LYS A 62 -0.17 -2.15 7.57
N ALA A 63 -0.21 -1.19 6.65
CA ALA A 63 0.05 -1.41 5.23
C ALA A 63 1.47 -1.95 5.01
N ILE A 64 2.49 -1.31 5.60
CA ILE A 64 3.89 -1.77 5.54
C ILE A 64 4.03 -3.20 6.09
N SER A 65 3.34 -3.53 7.18
CA SER A 65 3.35 -4.90 7.72
C SER A 65 2.77 -5.92 6.72
N LEU A 66 1.72 -5.56 6.00
CA LEU A 66 1.10 -6.41 4.98
C LEU A 66 1.99 -6.56 3.75
N PHE A 67 2.61 -5.48 3.26
CA PHE A 67 3.58 -5.55 2.17
C PHE A 67 4.75 -6.48 2.52
N ARG A 68 5.33 -6.39 3.73
CA ARG A 68 6.39 -7.31 4.19
C ARG A 68 5.93 -8.77 4.25
N LYS A 69 4.73 -9.02 4.77
CA LYS A 69 4.16 -10.38 4.88
C LYS A 69 3.81 -10.96 3.50
N GLY A 70 3.27 -10.12 2.64
CA GLY A 70 2.77 -10.46 1.31
C GLY A 70 3.81 -10.32 0.21
N LYS A 71 5.08 -10.06 0.52
CA LYS A 71 6.14 -9.81 -0.48
C LYS A 71 6.27 -10.87 -1.59
N ASN A 72 5.79 -12.08 -1.33
CA ASN A 72 5.78 -13.18 -2.30
C ASN A 72 4.44 -13.37 -3.03
N CYS A 73 3.38 -12.69 -2.61
CA CYS A 73 2.07 -12.67 -3.25
C CYS A 73 2.11 -11.88 -4.55
N ASP A 74 1.43 -12.37 -5.58
CA ASP A 74 1.48 -11.77 -6.91
C ASP A 74 0.86 -10.36 -6.92
N TYR A 75 -0.25 -10.14 -6.19
CA TYR A 75 -0.84 -8.81 -6.02
C TYR A 75 0.16 -7.77 -5.45
N VAL A 76 0.94 -8.15 -4.44
CA VAL A 76 1.94 -7.26 -3.84
C VAL A 76 3.08 -6.97 -4.82
N LYS A 77 3.54 -7.98 -5.56
CA LYS A 77 4.58 -7.77 -6.59
C LYS A 77 4.08 -6.85 -7.69
N GLU A 78 2.83 -7.01 -8.13
CA GLU A 78 2.20 -6.15 -9.14
C GLU A 78 2.18 -4.70 -8.68
N ILE A 79 1.78 -4.41 -7.44
CA ILE A 79 1.82 -3.05 -6.87
C ILE A 79 3.24 -2.47 -6.85
N VAL A 80 4.23 -3.27 -6.44
CA VAL A 80 5.64 -2.85 -6.36
C VAL A 80 6.20 -2.55 -7.75
N ASP A 81 5.94 -3.44 -8.72
CA ASP A 81 6.36 -3.30 -10.11
C ASP A 81 5.68 -2.11 -10.79
N ASP A 82 4.37 -1.90 -10.57
CA ASP A 82 3.60 -0.77 -11.10
C ASP A 82 4.02 0.56 -10.47
N GLY A 83 4.48 0.53 -9.21
CA GLY A 83 5.12 1.65 -8.55
C GLY A 83 6.51 1.99 -9.13
N GLY A 84 7.08 1.09 -9.94
CA GLY A 84 8.40 1.25 -10.54
C GLY A 84 9.55 0.95 -9.59
N PHE A 85 9.31 0.11 -8.57
CA PHE A 85 10.31 -0.31 -7.58
C PHE A 85 10.87 -1.69 -7.94
N ASP A 86 12.14 -1.92 -7.62
CA ASP A 86 12.81 -3.19 -7.93
C ASP A 86 12.43 -4.30 -6.94
N ASP A 87 12.11 -3.94 -5.68
CA ASP A 87 11.63 -4.86 -4.67
C ASP A 87 10.72 -4.20 -3.61
N VAL A 88 10.14 -5.04 -2.75
CA VAL A 88 9.18 -4.65 -1.72
C VAL A 88 9.81 -3.75 -0.65
N GLU A 89 11.11 -3.88 -0.36
CA GLU A 89 11.74 -3.01 0.64
C GLU A 89 11.95 -1.60 0.08
N ASP A 90 12.35 -1.45 -1.19
CA ASP A 90 12.42 -0.15 -1.86
C ASP A 90 11.04 0.55 -1.89
N PHE A 91 9.98 -0.20 -2.13
CA PHE A 91 8.61 0.30 -2.07
C PHE A 91 8.19 0.71 -0.65
N ILE A 92 8.57 -0.07 0.37
CA ILE A 92 8.29 0.26 1.78
C ILE A 92 9.01 1.53 2.21
N ASP A 93 10.28 1.70 1.85
CA ASP A 93 11.04 2.91 2.17
C ASP A 93 10.34 4.14 1.57
N ALA A 94 9.85 4.04 0.33
CA ALA A 94 9.07 5.11 -0.29
C ALA A 94 7.71 5.36 0.40
N LEU A 95 7.04 4.32 0.92
CA LEU A 95 5.82 4.47 1.72
C LEU A 95 6.10 5.17 3.06
N GLU A 96 7.22 4.86 3.72
CA GLU A 96 7.63 5.49 4.97
C GLU A 96 7.95 6.98 4.75
N ASP A 97 8.70 7.30 3.68
CA ASP A 97 8.96 8.70 3.29
C ASP A 97 7.65 9.45 2.98
N PHE A 98 6.72 8.81 2.27
CA PHE A 98 5.43 9.42 1.93
C PHE A 98 4.56 9.65 3.17
N ARG A 99 4.52 8.71 4.12
CA ARG A 99 3.88 8.89 5.42
C ARG A 99 4.45 10.12 6.13
N ASP A 100 5.77 10.20 6.24
CA ASP A 100 6.43 11.28 6.98
C ASP A 100 6.18 12.65 6.32
N ASP A 101 6.16 12.71 4.99
CA ASP A 101 5.80 13.92 4.24
C ASP A 101 4.34 14.35 4.50
N ILE A 102 3.39 13.41 4.53
CA ILE A 102 1.98 13.71 4.86
C ILE A 102 1.88 14.25 6.29
N LEU A 103 2.46 13.54 7.25
CA LEU A 103 2.43 13.91 8.67
C LEU A 103 3.01 15.33 8.86
N LEU A 104 4.15 15.61 8.24
CA LEU A 104 4.77 16.93 8.27
C LEU A 104 3.88 18.03 7.66
N ASP A 105 3.20 17.78 6.54
CA ASP A 105 2.32 18.75 5.88
C ASP A 105 1.07 19.07 6.73
N LEU A 106 0.56 18.08 7.45
CA LEU A 106 -0.55 18.23 8.40
C LEU A 106 -0.11 18.88 9.73
N GLY A 107 1.18 18.99 9.99
CA GLY A 107 1.72 19.55 11.24
C GLY A 107 1.73 18.56 12.40
N CYS A 108 1.74 17.27 12.08
CA CYS A 108 2.25 16.20 12.91
C CYS A 108 3.80 16.20 12.81
#